data_AF-A0A7X7F0H2-F1
#
_entry.id   AF-A0A7X7F0H2-F1
#
_cell.length_a   1.000
_cell.length_b   1.000
_cell.length_c   1.000
_cell.angle_alpha   90.00
_cell.angle_beta   90.00
_cell.angle_gamma   90.00
#
_symmetry.space_group_name_H-M   'P 1'
#
loop_
_entity.id
_entity.type
_entity.pdbx_description
1 polymer ?
#
loop_
_entity_poly.entity_id
_entity_poly.type
_entity_poly.pdbx_seq_one_letter_code
_entity_poly.pdbx_strand_id
1 'polypeptide(L)'
;MADETRALISYLNSRPVAPVFSPCAYYGEDEDAVIFYFRNAPDYAKRINKWITLYLSMDTDELVGCRVKGVGRVLQDMDAFGVDVKHNKVELRAVFLAFLGVASEDSDTRELYKQLGRAATEAECEIALP
;
A
#
# COMPACT_ATOMS: atom_id res chain seq x y z
N MET A 1 15.98 26.65 -24.36
CA MET A 1 16.70 25.35 -24.43
C MET A 1 17.85 25.24 -23.41
N ALA A 2 19.01 25.90 -23.55
CA ALA A 2 20.12 25.72 -22.58
C ALA A 2 19.89 26.41 -21.21
N ASP A 3 19.10 27.48 -21.19
CA ASP A 3 18.87 28.32 -20.02
C ASP A 3 17.83 27.72 -19.06
N GLU A 4 16.79 27.08 -19.61
CA GLU A 4 15.72 26.42 -18.84
C GLU A 4 16.22 25.16 -18.11
N THR A 5 17.13 24.40 -18.72
CA THR A 5 17.75 23.24 -18.08
C THR A 5 18.59 23.65 -16.86
N ARG A 6 19.28 24.80 -16.93
CA ARG A 6 20.04 25.34 -15.78
C ARG A 6 19.11 25.80 -14.67
N ALA A 7 18.02 26.46 -15.01
CA ALA A 7 17.00 26.87 -14.04
C ALA A 7 16.39 25.66 -13.32
N LEU A 8 16.06 24.59 -14.04
CA LEU A 8 15.51 23.36 -13.47
C LEU A 8 16.51 22.65 -12.54
N ILE A 9 17.77 22.50 -12.94
CA ILE A 9 18.79 21.86 -12.10
C ILE A 9 19.05 22.69 -10.84
N SER A 10 19.15 24.00 -10.96
CA SER A 10 19.28 24.90 -9.82
C SER A 10 18.09 24.78 -8.85
N TYR A 11 16.88 24.68 -9.39
CA TYR A 11 15.67 24.49 -8.61
C TYR A 11 15.65 23.15 -7.85
N LEU A 12 15.96 22.04 -8.53
CA LEU A 12 16.00 20.71 -7.91
C LEU A 12 17.07 20.62 -6.81
N ASN A 13 18.24 21.19 -7.04
CA ASN A 13 19.34 21.20 -6.06
C ASN A 13 19.10 22.15 -4.87
N SER A 14 18.21 23.13 -5.02
CA SER A 14 17.83 24.05 -3.92
C SER A 14 16.83 23.44 -2.94
N ARG A 15 16.21 22.30 -3.29
CA ARG A 15 15.28 21.61 -2.41
C ARG A 15 16.05 20.81 -1.36
N PRO A 16 15.53 20.73 -0.12
CA PRO A 16 16.08 19.80 0.87
C PRO A 16 16.09 18.39 0.28
N VAL A 17 17.15 17.63 0.57
CA VAL A 17 17.25 16.22 0.19
C VAL A 17 15.95 15.55 0.64
N ALA A 18 15.28 14.86 -0.29
CA ALA A 18 14.05 14.16 0.04
C ALA A 18 14.31 13.26 1.26
N PRO A 19 13.38 13.20 2.22
CA PRO A 19 13.54 12.34 3.38
C PRO A 19 13.83 10.91 2.92
N VAL A 20 14.66 10.21 3.68
CA VAL A 20 14.86 8.77 3.47
C VAL A 20 13.48 8.12 3.47
N PHE A 21 13.21 7.31 2.45
CA PHE A 21 11.93 6.64 2.33
C PHE A 21 11.58 5.91 3.62
N SER A 22 10.31 6.06 4.02
CA SER A 22 9.71 5.30 5.10
C SER A 22 8.48 4.60 4.54
N PRO A 23 8.26 3.32 4.88
CA PRO A 23 7.03 2.63 4.52
C PRO A 23 5.80 3.46 4.88
N CYS A 24 4.83 3.51 3.98
CA CYS A 24 3.64 4.31 4.18
C CYS A 24 2.43 3.66 3.54
N ALA A 25 1.29 3.83 4.19
CA ALA A 25 0.00 3.42 3.67
C ALA A 25 -0.98 4.58 3.73
N TYR A 26 -1.84 4.66 2.72
CA TYR A 26 -2.92 5.64 2.67
C TYR A 26 -4.21 5.00 2.18
N TYR A 27 -5.32 5.46 2.73
CA TYR A 27 -6.65 5.09 2.28
C TYR A 27 -7.19 6.20 1.38
N GLY A 28 -7.57 5.84 0.15
CA GLY A 28 -8.26 6.72 -0.78
C GLY A 28 -9.76 6.47 -0.72
N GLU A 29 -10.51 7.42 -0.16
CA GLU A 29 -11.97 7.31 0.04
C GLU A 29 -12.72 7.12 -1.28
N ASP A 30 -12.44 7.95 -2.29
CA ASP A 30 -13.07 7.90 -3.61
C ASP A 30 -12.91 6.54 -4.30
N GLU A 31 -11.80 5.87 -4.02
CA GLU A 31 -11.44 4.60 -4.64
C GLU A 31 -11.81 3.38 -3.80
N ASP A 32 -12.26 3.60 -2.56
CA ASP A 32 -12.34 2.60 -1.47
C ASP A 32 -11.12 1.68 -1.50
N ALA A 33 -9.93 2.26 -1.38
CA ALA A 33 -8.70 1.51 -1.57
C ALA A 33 -7.60 1.92 -0.61
N VAL A 34 -6.87 0.92 -0.10
CA VAL A 34 -5.60 1.12 0.59
C VAL A 34 -4.47 0.95 -0.41
N ILE A 35 -3.53 1.89 -0.36
CA ILE A 35 -2.29 1.84 -1.12
C ILE A 35 -1.15 1.82 -0.12
N PHE A 36 -0.26 0.85 -0.26
CA PHE A 36 0.83 0.59 0.66
C PHE A 36 2.14 0.45 -0.10
N TYR A 37 3.14 1.23 0.28
CA TYR A 37 4.52 1.12 -0.18
C TYR A 37 5.42 0.80 1.00
N PHE A 38 6.26 -0.22 0.88
CA PHE A 38 7.25 -0.60 1.90
C PHE A 38 8.67 -0.65 1.37
N ARG A 39 8.88 -0.30 0.10
CA ARG A 39 10.20 -0.15 -0.51
C ARG A 39 10.23 1.07 -1.41
N ASN A 40 11.40 1.72 -1.48
CA ASN A 40 11.67 2.80 -2.43
C ASN A 40 12.33 2.24 -3.69
N ALA A 41 11.53 1.87 -4.68
CA ALA A 41 12.04 1.43 -5.97
C ALA A 41 11.07 1.87 -7.07
N PRO A 42 11.56 2.23 -8.28
CA PRO A 42 10.71 2.38 -9.44
C PRO A 42 9.90 1.11 -9.69
N ASP A 43 8.58 1.25 -9.81
CA ASP A 43 7.68 0.11 -9.88
C ASP A 43 6.71 0.15 -11.07
N TYR A 44 6.18 -1.02 -11.41
CA TYR A 44 5.05 -1.17 -12.31
C TYR A 44 3.91 -1.94 -11.63
N ALA A 45 2.69 -1.63 -12.07
CA ALA A 45 1.48 -2.22 -11.51
C ALA A 45 1.12 -3.55 -12.21
N LYS A 46 0.94 -4.62 -11.42
CA LYS A 46 0.44 -5.91 -11.89
C LYS A 46 -0.85 -6.26 -11.16
N ARG A 47 -1.98 -6.22 -11.88
CA ARG A 47 -3.28 -6.62 -11.33
C ARG A 47 -3.35 -8.15 -11.21
N ILE A 48 -3.60 -8.64 -10.00
CA ILE A 48 -3.71 -10.08 -9.75
C ILE A 48 -5.17 -10.51 -9.86
N ASN A 49 -6.08 -9.77 -9.22
CA ASN A 49 -7.51 -10.04 -9.28
C ASN A 49 -8.32 -8.73 -9.14
N LYS A 50 -9.62 -8.85 -8.84
CA LYS A 50 -10.49 -7.68 -8.70
C LYS A 50 -10.15 -6.81 -7.48
N TRP A 51 -9.56 -7.40 -6.45
CA TRP A 51 -9.25 -6.79 -5.16
C TRP A 51 -7.85 -6.21 -5.11
N ILE A 52 -6.85 -6.94 -5.62
CA ILE A 52 -5.44 -6.60 -5.40
C ILE A 52 -4.66 -6.32 -6.70
N THR A 53 -3.87 -5.25 -6.64
CA THR A 53 -2.84 -4.89 -7.60
C THR A 53 -1.51 -4.80 -6.87
N LEU A 54 -0.46 -5.40 -7.42
CA LEU A 54 0.88 -5.35 -6.86
C LEU A 54 1.71 -4.27 -7.53
N TYR A 55 2.62 -3.67 -6.76
CA TYR A 55 3.68 -2.81 -7.27
C TYR A 55 4.97 -3.61 -7.22
N LEU A 56 5.55 -3.87 -8.39
CA LEU A 56 6.74 -4.68 -8.56
C LEU A 56 7.88 -3.84 -9.10
N SER A 57 9.08 -4.04 -8.57
CA SER A 57 10.30 -3.37 -9.00
C SER A 57 10.52 -3.59 -10.49
N MET A 58 10.78 -2.52 -11.24
CA MET A 58 11.09 -2.61 -12.67
C MET A 58 12.37 -3.41 -12.96
N ASP A 59 13.32 -3.40 -12.01
CA ASP A 59 14.63 -4.02 -12.20
C ASP A 59 14.67 -5.49 -11.75
N THR A 60 13.86 -5.85 -10.76
CA THR A 60 13.98 -7.14 -10.05
C THR A 60 12.69 -7.95 -9.96
N ASP A 61 11.55 -7.40 -10.38
CA ASP A 61 10.21 -7.97 -10.16
C ASP A 61 9.87 -8.24 -8.68
N GLU A 62 10.66 -7.73 -7.74
CA GLU A 62 10.42 -7.86 -6.32
C GLU A 62 9.29 -6.94 -5.86
N LEU A 63 8.55 -7.35 -4.83
CA LEU A 63 7.46 -6.56 -4.26
C LEU A 63 7.98 -5.25 -3.66
N VAL A 64 7.33 -4.15 -4.07
CA VAL A 64 7.54 -2.80 -3.58
C VAL A 64 6.38 -2.34 -2.71
N GLY A 65 5.17 -2.80 -3.06
CA GLY A 65 3.93 -2.37 -2.44
C GLY A 65 2.71 -3.06 -3.05
N CYS A 66 1.53 -2.59 -2.66
CA CYS A 66 0.27 -3.03 -3.24
C CYS A 66 -0.83 -1.98 -3.13
N ARG A 67 -1.89 -2.22 -3.89
CA ARG A 67 -3.19 -1.59 -3.74
C ARG A 67 -4.25 -2.65 -3.51
N VAL A 68 -5.06 -2.46 -2.47
CA VAL A 68 -6.21 -3.30 -2.15
C VAL A 68 -7.48 -2.46 -2.21
N LYS A 69 -8.46 -2.88 -3.01
CA LYS A 69 -9.77 -2.23 -3.15
C LYS A 69 -10.82 -2.86 -2.23
N GLY A 70 -11.88 -2.13 -1.93
CA GLY A 70 -13.01 -2.59 -1.14
C GLY A 70 -12.75 -2.62 0.37
N VAL A 71 -11.76 -1.87 0.85
CA VAL A 71 -11.28 -2.00 2.25
C VAL A 71 -12.32 -1.49 3.23
N GLY A 72 -12.89 -0.31 3.00
CA GLY A 72 -13.95 0.25 3.83
C GLY A 72 -15.16 -0.69 3.88
N ARG A 73 -15.59 -1.24 2.74
CA ARG A 73 -16.68 -2.21 2.70
C ARG A 73 -16.37 -3.50 3.48
N VAL A 74 -15.19 -4.09 3.26
CA VAL A 74 -14.79 -5.32 3.96
C VAL A 74 -14.65 -5.08 5.46
N LEU A 75 -14.13 -3.93 5.87
CA LEU A 75 -14.01 -3.58 7.28
C LEU A 75 -15.36 -3.30 7.94
N GLN A 76 -16.32 -2.68 7.23
CA GLN A 76 -17.70 -2.56 7.71
C GLN A 76 -18.36 -3.94 7.90
N ASP A 77 -18.17 -4.85 6.94
CA ASP A 77 -18.64 -6.23 7.08
C ASP A 77 -17.94 -6.94 8.26
N MET A 78 -16.73 -6.52 8.62
CA MET A 78 -15.95 -7.02 9.77
C MET A 78 -16.23 -6.35 11.11
N ASP A 79 -16.82 -5.16 11.14
CA ASP A 79 -17.31 -4.53 12.39
C ASP A 79 -18.37 -5.45 13.04
N ALA A 80 -19.13 -6.19 12.23
CA ALA A 80 -19.99 -7.29 12.68
C ALA A 80 -19.23 -8.43 13.41
N PHE A 81 -17.91 -8.51 13.27
CA PHE A 81 -17.02 -9.51 13.88
C PHE A 81 -16.12 -8.92 14.99
N GLY A 82 -16.30 -7.65 15.38
CA GLY A 82 -15.66 -7.08 16.57
C GLY A 82 -14.21 -6.61 16.41
N VAL A 83 -13.80 -6.24 15.18
CA VAL A 83 -12.51 -5.55 14.97
C VAL A 83 -12.69 -4.08 15.38
N ASP A 84 -12.30 -3.76 16.62
CA ASP A 84 -12.38 -2.41 17.16
C ASP A 84 -11.39 -1.47 16.44
N VAL A 85 -11.92 -0.55 15.63
CA VAL A 85 -11.14 0.51 14.97
C VAL A 85 -10.79 1.55 16.03
N LYS A 86 -9.64 1.38 16.69
CA LYS A 86 -9.20 2.32 17.73
C LYS A 86 -8.83 3.66 17.09
N HIS A 87 -9.54 4.72 17.48
CA HIS A 87 -9.27 6.10 17.03
C HIS A 87 -9.30 6.29 15.50
N ASN A 88 -10.22 5.63 14.79
CA ASN A 88 -10.28 5.62 13.32
C ASN A 88 -9.02 5.08 12.64
N LYS A 89 -8.17 4.34 13.39
CA LYS A 89 -6.98 3.71 12.84
C LYS A 89 -7.08 2.20 12.86
N VAL A 90 -6.59 1.59 11.80
CA VAL A 90 -6.48 0.14 11.66
C VAL A 90 -5.05 -0.21 11.33
N GLU A 91 -4.50 -1.20 12.02
CA GLU A 91 -3.20 -1.77 11.65
C GLU A 91 -3.32 -2.41 10.27
N LEU A 92 -2.40 -2.08 9.37
CA LEU A 92 -2.49 -2.54 7.99
C LEU A 92 -2.45 -4.08 7.88
N ARG A 93 -1.78 -4.77 8.82
CA ARG A 93 -1.81 -6.23 8.90
C ARG A 93 -3.22 -6.81 9.07
N ALA A 94 -4.09 -6.11 9.82
CA ALA A 94 -5.47 -6.54 10.04
C ALA A 94 -6.28 -6.48 8.74
N VAL A 95 -6.02 -5.48 7.90
CA VAL A 95 -6.60 -5.39 6.54
C VAL A 95 -6.19 -6.58 5.69
N PHE A 96 -4.92 -6.96 5.68
CA PHE A 96 -4.51 -8.14 4.89
C PHE A 96 -5.07 -9.46 5.43
N LEU A 97 -5.23 -9.59 6.75
CA LEU A 97 -5.90 -10.75 7.37
C LEU A 97 -7.39 -10.82 7.00
N ALA A 98 -8.08 -9.67 6.97
CA ALA A 98 -9.46 -9.57 6.50
C ALA A 98 -9.62 -10.13 5.08
N PHE A 99 -8.78 -9.65 4.17
CA PHE A 99 -8.81 -10.04 2.77
C PHE A 99 -8.33 -11.48 2.53
N LEU A 100 -7.50 -12.04 3.42
CA LEU A 100 -7.20 -13.46 3.41
C LEU A 100 -8.45 -14.34 3.61
N GLY A 101 -9.46 -13.86 4.35
CA GLY A 101 -10.73 -14.57 4.51
C GLY A 101 -11.72 -14.38 3.36
N VAL A 102 -11.74 -13.17 2.78
CA VAL A 102 -12.81 -12.75 1.84
C VAL A 102 -12.42 -12.89 0.37
N ALA A 103 -11.15 -12.68 0.04
CA ALA A 103 -10.70 -12.41 -1.32
C ALA A 103 -9.68 -13.43 -1.87
N SER A 104 -9.32 -14.44 -1.07
CA SER A 104 -8.34 -15.44 -1.49
C SER A 104 -9.04 -16.64 -2.14
N GLU A 105 -8.85 -16.79 -3.45
CA GLU A 105 -9.51 -17.83 -4.26
C GLU A 105 -8.62 -19.08 -4.42
N ASP A 106 -7.30 -18.92 -4.28
CA ASP A 106 -6.29 -19.96 -4.49
C ASP A 106 -5.14 -19.88 -3.47
N SER A 107 -4.26 -20.88 -3.45
CA SER A 107 -3.12 -20.94 -2.51
C SER A 107 -2.12 -19.81 -2.66
N ASP A 108 -1.90 -19.32 -3.88
CA ASP A 108 -0.87 -18.34 -4.20
C ASP A 108 -1.32 -16.96 -3.74
N THR A 109 -2.59 -16.62 -3.99
CA THR A 109 -3.24 -15.41 -3.48
C THR A 109 -3.26 -15.40 -1.95
N ARG A 110 -3.46 -16.56 -1.31
CA ARG A 110 -3.38 -16.67 0.17
C ARG A 110 -1.98 -16.37 0.68
N GLU A 111 -0.94 -16.92 0.05
CA GLU A 111 0.43 -16.67 0.47
C GLU A 111 0.83 -15.21 0.21
N LEU A 112 0.34 -14.59 -0.86
CA LEU A 112 0.53 -13.17 -1.15
C LEU A 112 -0.03 -12.27 -0.05
N TYR A 113 -1.28 -12.49 0.40
CA TYR A 113 -1.85 -11.72 1.52
C TYR A 113 -1.05 -11.88 2.81
N LYS A 114 -0.51 -13.08 3.08
CA LYS A 114 0.38 -13.28 4.23
C LYS A 114 1.70 -12.54 4.07
N GLN A 115 2.31 -12.54 2.89
CA GLN A 115 3.54 -11.79 2.63
C GLN A 115 3.34 -10.29 2.86
N LEU A 116 2.22 -9.75 2.37
CA LEU A 116 1.85 -8.34 2.58
C LEU A 116 1.56 -8.03 4.05
N GLY A 117 0.89 -8.95 4.78
CA GLY A 117 0.69 -8.84 6.22
C GLY A 117 1.99 -8.82 7.03
N ARG A 118 3.00 -9.61 6.62
CA ARG A 118 4.35 -9.59 7.22
C ARG A 118 5.05 -8.26 6.93
N ALA A 119 5.06 -7.82 5.68
CA ALA A 119 5.65 -6.53 5.29
C ALA A 119 5.00 -5.36 6.04
N ALA A 120 3.68 -5.37 6.22
CA ALA A 120 2.96 -4.36 7.01
C ALA A 120 3.30 -4.39 8.50
N THR A 121 3.54 -5.58 9.05
CA THR A 121 3.95 -5.75 10.45
C THR A 121 5.36 -5.23 10.67
N GLU A 122 6.30 -5.58 9.78
CA GLU A 122 7.69 -5.09 9.81
C GLU A 122 7.78 -3.57 9.60
N ALA A 123 6.86 -3.02 8.81
CA ALA A 123 6.75 -1.59 8.54
C ALA A 123 6.01 -0.80 9.63
N GLU A 124 5.42 -1.46 10.63
CA GLU A 124 4.61 -0.84 11.70
C GLU A 124 3.55 0.15 11.16
N CYS A 125 2.93 -0.18 10.02
CA CYS A 125 2.03 0.74 9.33
C CYS A 125 0.58 0.66 9.83
N GLU A 126 0.02 1.83 10.10
CA GLU A 126 -1.40 2.05 10.39
C GLU A 126 -2.03 2.87 9.26
N ILE A 127 -3.31 2.65 9.01
CA ILE A 127 -4.11 3.52 8.14
C ILE A 127 -5.16 4.23 8.97
N ALA A 128 -5.36 5.52 8.71
CA ALA A 128 -6.56 6.22 9.15
C ALA A 128 -7.68 5.96 8.15
N LEU A 129 -8.84 5.58 8.66
CA LEU A 129 -10.08 5.49 7.89
C LEU A 129 -10.94 6.73 8.20
N PRO A 130 -11.81 7.16 7.27
CA PRO A 130 -12.75 8.25 7.51
C PRO A 130 -13.63 8.00 8.74
#